data_AF-A0A1W1HIW4-F1
#
_entry.id   AF-A0A1W1HIW4-F1
#
_cell.length_a   1.000
_cell.length_b   1.000
_cell.length_c   1.000
_cell.angle_alpha   90.00
_cell.angle_beta   90.00
_cell.angle_gamma   90.00
#
_symmetry.space_group_name_H-M   'P 1'
#
loop_
_entity.id
_entity.type
_entity.pdbx_description
1 polymer ?
#
loop_
_entity_poly.entity_id
_entity_poly.type
_entity_poly.pdbx_seq_one_letter_code
_entity_poly.pdbx_strand_id
1 'polypeptide(L)'
;MAEPNVLTIRVPLDLKQRIARTAEEQGVSINQLAMYMFTKELSDLETGKLISDVWKQYSKKEIMTGFDEVMSKVKDKKVPDWDRLG
;
A
#
# COMPACT_ATOMS: atom_id res chain seq x y z
N MET A 1 -2.41 -0.54 -30.98
CA MET A 1 -2.07 0.21 -29.75
C MET A 1 -3.39 0.72 -29.19
N ALA A 2 -3.72 0.41 -27.93
CA ALA A 2 -4.95 0.91 -27.33
C ALA A 2 -4.91 2.44 -27.28
N GLU A 3 -6.00 3.11 -27.65
CA GLU A 3 -6.07 4.57 -27.60
C GLU A 3 -5.95 5.06 -26.16
N PRO A 4 -5.17 6.13 -25.91
CA PRO A 4 -5.08 6.69 -24.57
C PRO A 4 -6.41 7.34 -24.19
N ASN A 5 -7.05 6.81 -23.15
CA ASN A 5 -8.28 7.38 -22.60
C ASN A 5 -7.92 8.65 -21.79
N VAL A 6 -8.39 9.81 -22.24
CA VAL A 6 -8.01 11.11 -21.65
C VAL A 6 -8.96 11.46 -20.51
N LEU A 7 -8.43 11.55 -19.29
CA LEU A 7 -9.17 11.99 -18.10
C LEU A 7 -8.83 13.46 -17.80
N THR A 8 -9.85 14.33 -17.77
CA THR A 8 -9.71 15.74 -17.33
C THR A 8 -10.30 15.90 -15.94
N ILE A 9 -9.48 16.37 -14.99
CA ILE A 9 -9.91 16.62 -13.61
C ILE A 9 -9.70 18.08 -13.21
N ARG A 10 -10.57 18.58 -12.35
CA ARG A 10 -10.37 19.87 -11.66
C ARG A 10 -9.86 19.59 -10.27
N VAL A 11 -8.76 20.24 -9.90
CA VAL A 11 -8.13 20.10 -8.59
C VAL A 11 -7.87 21.48 -7.98
N PRO A 12 -7.84 21.58 -6.64
CA PRO A 12 -7.35 22.76 -5.96
C PRO A 12 -5.95 23.17 -6.43
N LEU A 13 -5.68 24.48 -6.45
CA LEU A 13 -4.40 25.01 -6.93
C LEU A 13 -3.22 24.50 -6.10
N ASP A 14 -3.38 24.45 -4.78
CA ASP A 14 -2.37 23.96 -3.84
C ASP A 14 -2.05 22.48 -4.11
N LEU A 15 -3.06 21.65 -4.40
CA LEU A 15 -2.87 20.25 -4.70
C LEU A 15 -2.05 20.07 -5.98
N LYS A 16 -2.36 20.84 -7.03
CA LYS A 16 -1.58 20.84 -8.27
C LYS A 16 -0.12 21.22 -8.01
N GLN A 17 0.12 22.26 -7.21
CA GLN A 17 1.48 22.71 -6.88
C GLN A 17 2.26 21.64 -6.10
N ARG A 18 1.62 20.96 -5.15
CA ARG A 18 2.24 19.86 -4.39
C ARG A 18 2.62 18.69 -5.29
N ILE A 19 1.72 18.27 -6.19
CA ILE A 19 2.01 17.19 -7.16
C ILE A 19 3.17 17.61 -8.07
N ALA A 20 3.17 18.86 -8.55
CA ALA A 20 4.26 19.38 -9.39
C ALA A 20 5.62 19.30 -8.71
N ARG A 21 5.71 19.78 -7.47
CA ARG A 21 6.96 19.74 -6.69
C ARG A 21 7.43 18.31 -6.46
N THR A 22 6.56 17.41 -6.05
CA THR A 22 6.93 16.00 -5.83
C THR A 22 7.34 15.30 -7.12
N ALA A 23 6.72 15.64 -8.25
CA ALA A 23 7.10 15.09 -9.55
C ALA A 23 8.52 15.55 -9.95
N GLU A 24 8.84 16.81 -9.72
CA GLU A 24 10.17 17.38 -9.92
C GLU A 24 11.22 16.70 -9.02
N GLU A 25 10.93 16.55 -7.72
CA GLU A 25 11.80 15.86 -6.75
C GLU A 25 12.09 14.41 -7.15
N GLN A 26 11.12 13.73 -7.76
CA GLN A 26 11.25 12.34 -8.22
C GLN A 26 11.74 12.21 -9.68
N GLY A 27 11.94 13.32 -10.40
CA GLY A 27 12.40 13.30 -11.79
C GLY A 27 11.40 12.71 -12.78
N VAL A 28 10.09 12.82 -12.51
CA VAL A 28 9.00 12.30 -13.37
C VAL A 28 8.06 13.41 -13.81
N SER A 29 7.25 13.16 -14.84
CA SER A 29 6.21 14.12 -15.22
C SER A 29 5.05 14.12 -14.22
N ILE A 30 4.36 15.26 -14.12
CA ILE A 30 3.14 15.41 -13.30
C ILE A 30 2.10 14.34 -13.65
N ASN A 31 1.90 14.06 -14.94
CA ASN A 31 0.91 13.09 -15.40
C ASN A 31 1.27 11.67 -14.98
N GLN A 32 2.55 11.29 -15.06
CA GLN A 32 3.03 9.98 -14.60
C GLN A 32 2.85 9.84 -13.10
N LEU A 33 3.23 10.85 -12.32
CA LEU A 33 3.06 10.84 -10.87
C LEU A 33 1.58 10.76 -10.47
N ALA A 34 0.73 11.57 -11.11
CA ALA A 34 -0.72 11.54 -10.87
C ALA A 34 -1.32 10.17 -11.20
N MET A 35 -0.94 9.57 -12.32
CA MET A 35 -1.40 8.23 -12.71
C MET A 35 -0.97 7.16 -11.71
N TYR A 36 0.28 7.22 -11.25
CA TYR A 36 0.77 6.33 -10.20
C TYR A 36 -0.02 6.49 -8.90
N MET A 37 -0.23 7.73 -8.45
CA MET A 37 -1.01 8.02 -7.23
C MET A 37 -2.44 7.49 -7.35
N PHE A 38 -3.12 7.70 -8.48
CA PHE A 38 -4.47 7.16 -8.69
C PHE A 38 -4.51 5.65 -8.69
N THR A 39 -3.56 5.01 -9.37
CA THR A 39 -3.46 3.54 -9.42
C THR A 39 -3.22 2.98 -8.02
N LYS A 40 -2.31 3.59 -7.27
CA LYS A 40 -1.97 3.16 -5.91
C LYS A 40 -3.16 3.31 -4.96
N GLU A 41 -3.78 4.48 -4.93
CA GLU A 41 -4.92 4.74 -4.04
C GLU A 41 -6.10 3.81 -4.35
N LEU A 42 -6.38 3.55 -5.64
CA LEU A 42 -7.40 2.59 -6.04
C LEU A 42 -7.06 1.18 -5.53
N SER A 43 -5.82 0.73 -5.71
CA SER A 43 -5.34 -0.57 -5.24
C SER A 43 -5.42 -0.69 -3.71
N ASP A 44 -5.07 0.38 -2.99
CA ASP A 44 -5.12 0.43 -1.53
C ASP A 44 -6.58 0.36 -1.03
N LEU A 45 -7.51 1.05 -1.68
CA LEU A 45 -8.95 0.97 -1.38
C LEU A 45 -9.53 -0.43 -1.66
N GLU A 46 -9.17 -1.04 -2.79
CA GLU A 46 -9.60 -2.39 -3.16
C GLU A 46 -9.05 -3.44 -2.21
N THR A 47 -7.76 -3.33 -1.85
CA THR A 47 -7.10 -4.23 -0.91
C THR A 47 -7.68 -4.08 0.49
N GLY A 48 -7.89 -2.85 0.97
CA GLY A 48 -8.51 -2.59 2.26
C GLY A 48 -9.91 -3.20 2.35
N LYS A 49 -10.70 -3.08 1.28
CA LYS A 49 -12.02 -3.71 1.18
C LYS A 49 -11.90 -5.24 1.22
N LEU A 50 -11.00 -5.82 0.44
CA LEU A 50 -10.82 -7.28 0.34
C LEU A 50 -10.35 -7.88 1.67
N ILE A 51 -9.38 -7.25 2.35
CA ILE A 51 -8.94 -7.63 3.69
C ILE A 51 -10.11 -7.52 4.66
N SER A 52 -10.86 -6.41 4.64
CA SER A 52 -12.00 -6.23 5.55
C SER A 52 -13.09 -7.28 5.34
N ASP A 53 -13.36 -7.67 4.10
CA ASP A 53 -14.40 -8.65 3.76
C ASP A 53 -13.96 -10.07 4.12
N VAL A 54 -12.67 -10.40 3.93
CA VAL A 54 -12.09 -11.65 4.46
C VAL A 54 -12.17 -11.66 5.98
N TRP A 55 -11.80 -10.57 6.66
CA TRP A 55 -11.76 -10.50 8.12
C TRP A 55 -13.15 -10.51 8.75
N LYS A 56 -14.19 -10.03 8.07
CA LYS A 56 -15.59 -10.19 8.54
C LYS A 56 -16.03 -11.65 8.65
N GLN A 57 -15.39 -12.56 7.92
CA GLN A 57 -15.70 -13.99 7.95
C GLN A 57 -15.00 -14.72 9.11
N TYR A 58 -14.07 -14.07 9.80
CA TYR A 58 -13.33 -14.65 10.92
C TYR A 58 -13.51 -13.81 12.18
N SER A 59 -13.81 -14.45 13.30
CA SER A 59 -13.75 -13.79 14.60
C SER A 59 -12.30 -13.44 14.97
N LYS A 60 -12.13 -12.38 15.77
CA LYS A 60 -10.81 -12.00 16.32
C LYS A 60 -10.08 -13.18 16.97
N LYS A 61 -10.83 -14.09 17.62
CA LYS A 61 -10.29 -15.28 18.28
C LYS A 61 -9.72 -16.27 17.27
N GLU A 62 -10.39 -16.49 16.14
CA GLU A 62 -9.91 -17.39 15.08
C GLU A 62 -8.65 -16.85 14.40
N ILE A 63 -8.58 -15.53 14.16
CA ILE A 63 -7.39 -14.89 13.58
C ILE A 63 -6.18 -15.05 14.51
N MET A 64 -6.34 -14.77 15.81
CA MET A 64 -5.25 -14.91 16.79
C MET A 64 -4.83 -16.38 16.97
N THR A 65 -5.79 -17.30 17.01
CA THR A 65 -5.48 -18.74 17.13
C THR A 65 -4.70 -19.24 15.92
N GLY A 66 -5.08 -18.85 14.70
CA GLY A 66 -4.36 -19.23 13.49
C GLY A 66 -2.96 -18.62 13.43
N PHE A 67 -2.79 -17.38 13.90
CA PHE A 67 -1.48 -16.75 14.04
C PHE A 67 -0.57 -17.55 15.00
N ASP A 68 -1.06 -17.87 16.19
CA ASP A 68 -0.32 -18.65 17.18
C ASP A 68 0.05 -20.04 16.65
N GLU A 69 -0.88 -20.69 15.93
CA GLU A 69 -0.64 -22.01 15.34
C GLU A 69 0.48 -21.97 14.28
N VAL A 70 0.50 -20.96 13.42
CA VAL A 70 1.56 -20.80 12.41
C VAL A 70 2.89 -20.44 13.08
N MET A 71 2.89 -19.49 14.02
CA MET A 71 4.09 -19.06 14.71
C MET A 71 4.69 -20.17 15.58
N SER A 72 3.87 -21.06 16.15
CA SER A 72 4.35 -22.22 16.92
C SER A 72 5.21 -23.20 16.10
N LYS A 73 5.08 -23.19 14.77
CA LYS A 73 5.84 -24.04 13.85
C LYS A 73 7.20 -23.43 13.47
N VAL A 74 7.42 -22.15 13.77
CA VAL A 74 8.69 -21.47 13.54
C VAL A 74 9.67 -21.92 14.62
N LYS A 75 10.77 -22.54 14.21
CA LYS A 75 11.82 -22.98 15.14
C LYS A 75 12.55 -21.77 15.70
N ASP A 76 12.75 -21.78 17.01
CA ASP A 76 13.52 -20.75 17.69
C ASP A 76 14.99 -20.83 17.21
N LYS A 77 15.45 -19.78 16.54
CA LYS A 77 16.80 -19.71 15.98
C LYS A 77 17.62 -18.78 16.87
N LYS A 78 18.83 -19.22 17.25
CA LYS A 78 19.78 -18.33 17.92
C LYS A 78 20.02 -17.10 17.05
N VAL A 79 19.50 -15.96 17.52
CA VAL A 79 19.74 -14.65 16.92
C VAL A 79 21.24 -14.37 17.01
N PRO A 80 21.92 -14.12 15.88
CA PRO A 80 23.33 -13.75 15.88
C PRO A 80 23.58 -12.50 16.73
N ASP A 81 24.76 -12.40 17.34
CA ASP A 81 25.07 -11.30 18.26
C ASP A 81 25.01 -9.90 17.59
N TRP A 82 25.18 -9.83 16.27
CA TRP A 82 25.10 -8.57 15.50
C TRP A 82 23.66 -8.07 15.28
N ASP A 83 22.66 -8.93 15.49
CA ASP A 83 21.23 -8.62 15.34
C ASP A 83 20.57 -8.40 16.72
N ARG A 84 21.37 -8.36 17.79
CA ARG A 84 20.90 -7.90 19.10
C ARG A 84 20.90 -6.38 19.09
N LEU A 85 19.73 -5.79 19.32
CA LEU A 85 19.60 -4.37 19.63
C LEU A 85 20.47 -4.09 20.87
N GLY A 86 21.58 -3.38 20.66
CA GLY A 86 22.45 -2.89 21.72
C GLY A 86 21.76 -1.84 22.58
#